data_AF-A0A645JL62-F1
#
_entry.id   AF-A0A645JL62-F1
#
_cell.length_a   1.000
_cell.length_b   1.000
_cell.length_c   1.000
_cell.angle_alpha   90.00
_cell.angle_beta   90.00
_cell.angle_gamma   90.00
#
_symmetry.space_group_name_H-M   'P 1'
#
loop_
_entity.id
_entity.type
_entity.pdbx_description
1 polymer ?
#
loop_
_entity_poly.entity_id
_entity_poly.type
_entity_poly.pdbx_seq_one_letter_code
_entity_poly.pdbx_strand_id
1 'polypeptide(L)'
;MGEILAHEGLAACRERSLLEAHRAMRQRKRHQRILRMAGLVSLPLVGAVLLLIQEKDTRIAKSIPAPTHYPPAQSQPADSGVRFISDEELLNLFPDRPVALIGQPGRQKLAFLDDPKLTEIRRD
;
A
#
# COMPACT_ATOMS: atom_id res chain seq x y z
N MET A 1 -12.47 4.04 73.58
CA MET A 1 -12.89 2.96 72.66
C MET A 1 -12.96 3.37 71.17
N GLY A 2 -12.87 4.65 70.80
CA GLY A 2 -12.98 5.08 69.39
C GLY A 2 -11.74 4.84 68.51
N GLU A 3 -10.53 4.74 69.07
CA GLU A 3 -9.29 4.62 68.27
C GLU A 3 -9.09 3.23 67.63
N ILE A 4 -9.63 2.17 68.25
CA ILE A 4 -9.49 0.80 67.74
C ILE A 4 -10.32 0.61 66.47
N LEU A 5 -11.52 1.19 66.42
CA LEU A 5 -12.40 1.17 65.25
C LEU A 5 -11.83 1.98 64.07
N ALA A 6 -11.08 3.06 64.36
CA ALA A 6 -10.41 3.85 63.33
C ALA A 6 -9.25 3.10 62.67
N HIS A 7 -8.53 2.27 63.43
CA HIS A 7 -7.42 1.46 62.92
C HIS A 7 -7.90 0.31 62.03
N GLU A 8 -8.99 -0.37 62.42
CA GLU A 8 -9.61 -1.43 61.61
C GLU A 8 -10.19 -0.89 60.30
N GLY A 9 -10.81 0.29 60.31
CA GLY A 9 -11.30 0.95 59.09
C GLY A 9 -10.19 1.27 58.10
N LEU A 10 -9.02 1.74 58.58
CA LEU A 10 -7.86 2.02 57.74
C LEU A 10 -7.25 0.75 57.12
N ALA A 11 -7.19 -0.34 57.87
CA ALA A 11 -6.72 -1.63 57.36
C ALA A 11 -7.63 -2.15 56.23
N ALA A 12 -8.95 -2.10 56.42
CA ALA A 12 -9.92 -2.50 55.40
C ALA A 12 -9.86 -1.63 54.13
N CYS A 13 -9.66 -0.31 54.27
CA CYS A 13 -9.46 0.59 53.13
C CYS A 13 -8.17 0.27 52.36
N ARG A 14 -7.08 -0.04 53.07
CA ARG A 14 -5.79 -0.39 52.46
C ARG A 14 -5.88 -1.68 51.65
N GLU A 15 -6.55 -2.71 52.17
CA GLU A 15 -6.74 -3.98 51.46
C GLU A 15 -7.57 -3.80 50.18
N ARG A 16 -8.66 -3.02 50.24
CA ARG A 16 -9.47 -2.72 49.05
C ARG A 16 -8.67 -1.97 47.98
N SER A 17 -7.91 -0.95 48.37
CA SER A 17 -7.06 -0.20 47.44
C SER A 17 -6.01 -1.09 46.76
N LEU A 18 -5.40 -2.02 47.50
CA LEU A 18 -4.44 -2.97 46.93
C LEU A 18 -5.09 -3.95 45.95
N LEU A 19 -6.27 -4.46 46.26
CA LEU A 19 -7.02 -5.35 45.37
C LEU A 19 -7.42 -4.63 44.07
N GLU A 20 -7.87 -3.39 44.15
CA GLU A 20 -8.20 -2.56 43.00
C GLU A 20 -6.98 -2.24 42.14
N ALA A 21 -5.87 -1.84 42.77
CA ALA A 21 -4.60 -1.58 42.08
C ALA A 21 -4.10 -2.82 41.33
N HIS A 22 -4.20 -4.00 41.95
CA HIS A 22 -3.79 -5.26 41.33
C HIS A 22 -4.69 -5.65 40.14
N ARG A 23 -6.00 -5.41 40.23
CA ARG A 23 -6.94 -5.61 39.10
C ARG A 23 -6.64 -4.66 37.95
N ALA A 24 -6.41 -3.37 38.23
CA ALA A 24 -6.05 -2.36 37.24
C ALA A 24 -4.73 -2.72 36.52
N MET A 25 -3.72 -3.18 37.27
CA MET A 25 -2.42 -3.57 36.69
C MET A 25 -2.55 -4.79 35.76
N ARG A 26 -3.40 -5.77 36.10
CA ARG A 26 -3.65 -6.94 35.25
C ARG A 26 -4.37 -6.57 33.95
N GLN A 27 -5.34 -5.65 33.99
CA GLN A 27 -6.01 -5.15 32.79
C GLN A 27 -5.01 -4.48 31.85
N ARG A 28 -4.14 -3.59 32.36
CA ARG A 28 -3.14 -2.91 31.53
C ARG A 28 -2.20 -3.88 30.82
N LYS A 29 -1.73 -4.94 31.50
CA LYS A 29 -0.89 -5.99 30.89
C LYS A 29 -1.63 -6.80 29.83
N ARG A 30 -2.93 -7.09 30.04
CA ARG A 30 -3.77 -7.78 29.04
C ARG A 30 -3.99 -6.92 27.80
N HIS A 31 -4.30 -5.63 27.97
CA HIS A 31 -4.47 -4.70 26.86
C HIS A 31 -3.20 -4.60 26.00
N GLN A 32 -2.02 -4.52 26.62
CA GLN A 32 -0.76 -4.51 25.86
C GLN A 32 -0.52 -5.81 25.08
N ARG A 33 -0.89 -6.97 25.63
CA ARG A 33 -0.81 -8.24 24.91
C ARG A 33 -1.79 -8.29 23.74
N ILE A 34 -3.03 -7.86 23.94
CA ILE A 34 -4.06 -7.83 22.89
C ILE A 34 -3.62 -6.90 21.76
N LEU A 35 -3.13 -5.69 22.07
CA LEU A 35 -2.63 -4.75 21.07
C LEU A 35 -1.44 -5.31 20.27
N ARG A 36 -0.50 -6.00 20.94
CA ARG A 36 0.64 -6.65 20.26
C ARG A 36 0.17 -7.78 19.34
N MET A 37 -0.76 -8.63 19.79
CA MET A 37 -1.30 -9.71 18.96
C MET A 37 -2.13 -9.16 17.79
N ALA A 38 -2.92 -8.09 18.01
CA ALA A 38 -3.67 -7.43 16.95
C ALA A 38 -2.75 -6.84 15.87
N GLY A 39 -1.62 -6.24 16.28
CA GLY A 39 -0.58 -5.78 15.35
C GLY A 39 0.02 -6.92 14.52
N LEU A 40 0.37 -8.05 15.18
CA LEU A 40 0.95 -9.21 14.50
C LEU A 40 0.00 -9.90 13.52
N VAL A 41 -1.31 -9.89 13.78
CA VAL A 41 -2.31 -10.52 12.90
C VAL A 41 -2.75 -9.56 11.78
N SER A 42 -2.83 -8.26 12.03
CA SER A 42 -3.24 -7.29 11.01
C SER A 42 -2.22 -7.13 9.88
N LEU A 43 -0.92 -7.20 10.18
CA LEU A 43 0.14 -7.05 9.18
C LEU A 43 0.09 -8.10 8.05
N PRO A 44 0.03 -9.43 8.32
CA PRO A 44 -0.10 -10.43 7.26
C PRO A 44 -1.47 -10.38 6.57
N LEU A 45 -2.54 -9.99 7.28
CA LEU A 45 -3.88 -9.87 6.70
C LEU A 45 -3.91 -8.77 5.62
N VAL A 46 -3.37 -7.59 5.92
CA VAL A 46 -3.28 -6.49 4.95
C VAL A 46 -2.42 -6.87 3.77
N GLY A 47 -1.29 -7.55 4.00
CA GLY A 47 -0.42 -8.06 2.93
C GLY A 47 -1.13 -9.07 2.01
N ALA A 48 -1.88 -10.02 2.58
CA ALA A 48 -2.62 -11.01 1.82
C ALA A 48 -3.73 -10.37 0.97
N VAL A 49 -4.47 -9.41 1.52
CA VAL A 49 -5.48 -8.66 0.76
C VAL A 49 -4.86 -7.88 -0.40
N LEU A 50 -3.70 -7.25 -0.18
CA LEU A 50 -3.01 -6.50 -1.22
C LEU A 50 -2.54 -7.41 -2.37
N LEU A 51 -2.03 -8.61 -2.06
CA LEU A 51 -1.64 -9.60 -3.07
C LEU A 51 -2.83 -10.08 -3.91
N LEU A 52 -3.97 -10.35 -3.27
CA LEU A 52 -5.19 -10.77 -3.98
C LEU A 52 -5.74 -9.71 -4.94
N ILE A 53 -5.49 -8.43 -4.68
CA ILE A 53 -5.87 -7.35 -5.60
C ILE A 53 -4.95 -7.35 -6.82
N GLN A 54 -3.63 -7.52 -6.64
CA GLN A 54 -2.68 -7.52 -7.76
C GLN A 54 -2.83 -8.72 -8.71
N GLU A 55 -3.24 -9.88 -8.19
CA GLU A 55 -3.47 -11.07 -9.04
C GLU A 55 -4.69 -10.91 -9.97
N LYS A 56 -5.64 -10.02 -9.65
CA LYS A 56 -6.82 -9.81 -10.49
C LYS A 56 -6.51 -9.00 -11.76
N ASP A 57 -5.59 -8.05 -11.68
CA ASP A 57 -5.23 -7.20 -12.84
C ASP A 57 -4.36 -7.91 -13.88
N THR A 58 -3.68 -9.00 -13.53
CA THR A 58 -2.76 -9.71 -14.44
C THR A 58 -3.45 -10.63 -15.45
N ARG A 59 -4.77 -10.87 -15.35
CA ARG A 59 -5.50 -11.78 -16.27
C ARG A 59 -6.13 -11.12 -17.50
N ILE A 60 -6.09 -9.80 -17.65
CA ILE A 60 -6.79 -9.09 -18.75
C ILE A 60 -5.90 -8.91 -20.01
N ALA A 61 -4.60 -9.15 -19.94
CA ALA A 61 -3.66 -8.84 -21.03
C ALA A 61 -3.32 -10.03 -21.98
N LYS A 62 -4.27 -10.92 -22.29
CA LYS A 62 -3.99 -12.04 -23.22
C LYS A 62 -5.11 -12.36 -24.20
N SER A 63 -5.37 -11.44 -25.13
CA SER A 63 -5.84 -11.80 -26.48
C SER A 63 -5.61 -10.64 -27.45
N ILE A 64 -4.55 -10.70 -28.25
CA ILE A 64 -4.46 -9.91 -29.47
C ILE A 64 -4.30 -10.92 -30.63
N PRO A 65 -5.22 -10.94 -31.61
CA PRO A 65 -5.18 -11.87 -32.73
C PRO A 65 -4.07 -11.49 -33.72
N ALA A 66 -3.45 -12.51 -34.32
CA ALA A 66 -2.35 -12.37 -35.27
C ALA A 66 -2.78 -11.61 -36.55
N PRO A 67 -2.03 -10.59 -37.03
CA PRO A 67 -2.29 -9.99 -38.32
C PRO A 67 -1.61 -10.75 -39.46
N THR A 68 -2.41 -10.94 -40.50
CA THR A 68 -2.15 -11.51 -41.82
C THR A 68 -0.91 -10.92 -42.52
N HIS A 69 -0.22 -11.84 -43.17
CA HIS A 69 0.99 -11.75 -43.97
C HIS A 69 0.92 -10.70 -45.11
N TYR A 70 1.89 -9.77 -45.17
CA TYR A 70 2.33 -9.07 -46.39
C TYR A 70 3.88 -9.03 -46.46
N PRO A 71 4.50 -9.07 -47.65
CA PRO A 71 5.89 -9.50 -47.88
C PRO A 71 6.93 -8.34 -47.86
N PRO A 72 8.24 -8.63 -47.95
CA PRO A 72 9.25 -8.06 -47.07
C PRO A 72 10.09 -6.95 -47.71
N ALA A 73 10.57 -6.01 -46.89
CA ALA A 73 11.70 -5.16 -47.25
C ALA A 73 12.68 -5.08 -46.06
N GLN A 74 13.80 -5.76 -46.26
CA GLN A 74 15.12 -5.54 -45.66
C GLN A 74 15.33 -5.94 -44.20
N SER A 75 16.06 -7.05 -44.10
CA SER A 75 16.66 -7.67 -42.94
C SER A 75 17.69 -6.77 -42.25
N GLN A 76 17.39 -6.35 -41.03
CA GLN A 76 18.40 -6.09 -39.99
C GLN A 76 18.04 -6.94 -38.76
N PRO A 77 19.05 -7.47 -38.04
CA PRO A 77 18.84 -8.56 -37.09
C PRO A 77 17.99 -8.09 -35.91
N ALA A 78 17.02 -8.93 -35.55
CA ALA A 78 16.10 -8.74 -34.45
C ALA A 78 16.87 -8.74 -33.11
N ASP A 79 17.26 -7.54 -32.68
CA ASP A 79 17.49 -7.24 -31.28
C ASP A 79 16.13 -6.82 -30.71
N SER A 80 15.71 -7.38 -29.57
CA SER A 80 14.39 -7.14 -28.99
C SER A 80 14.14 -5.63 -28.81
N GLY A 81 13.35 -5.06 -29.72
CA GLY A 81 13.30 -3.63 -30.07
C GLY A 81 12.70 -2.71 -29.00
N VAL A 82 13.34 -2.64 -27.84
CA VAL A 82 13.14 -1.55 -26.90
C VAL A 82 14.20 -0.50 -27.22
N ARG A 83 13.85 0.44 -28.11
CA ARG A 83 14.68 1.62 -28.35
C ARG A 83 14.59 2.50 -27.11
N PHE A 84 15.69 2.65 -26.39
CA PHE A 84 15.80 3.63 -25.31
C PHE A 84 15.81 5.01 -25.95
N ILE A 85 14.80 5.82 -25.61
CA ILE A 85 14.64 7.19 -26.09
C ILE A 85 14.98 8.10 -24.92
N SER A 86 15.78 9.14 -25.14
CA SER A 86 16.09 10.14 -24.10
C SER A 86 14.94 11.13 -23.91
N ASP A 87 14.92 11.84 -22.78
CA ASP A 87 13.88 12.85 -22.50
C ASP A 87 13.81 13.93 -23.59
N GLU A 88 14.97 14.33 -24.13
CA GLU A 88 15.07 15.30 -25.23
C GLU A 88 14.47 14.74 -26.53
N GLU A 89 14.73 13.48 -26.84
CA GLU A 89 14.14 12.81 -28.02
C GLU A 89 12.62 12.65 -27.88
N LEU A 90 12.11 12.42 -26.67
CA LEU A 90 10.67 12.37 -26.41
C LEU A 90 9.98 13.71 -26.67
N LEU A 91 10.60 14.81 -26.23
CA LEU A 91 10.08 16.16 -26.50
C LEU A 91 10.11 16.49 -28.00
N ASN A 92 11.15 16.03 -28.71
CA ASN A 92 11.25 16.21 -30.17
C ASN A 92 10.22 15.39 -30.96
N LEU A 93 9.74 14.26 -30.43
CA LEU A 93 8.66 13.49 -31.06
C LEU A 93 7.29 14.17 -30.95
N PHE A 94 7.12 15.05 -29.97
CA PHE A 94 5.85 15.72 -29.68
C PHE A 94 6.04 17.22 -29.41
N PRO A 95 6.55 18.00 -30.38
CA PRO A 95 6.93 19.40 -30.15
C PRO A 95 5.76 20.30 -29.76
N ASP A 96 4.55 19.99 -30.24
CA ASP A 96 3.35 20.80 -30.01
C ASP A 96 2.45 20.25 -28.89
N ARG A 97 2.89 19.22 -28.14
CA ARG A 97 2.06 18.56 -27.13
C ARG A 97 2.82 18.34 -25.82
N PRO A 98 2.33 18.88 -24.68
CA PRO A 98 2.90 18.58 -23.37
C PRO A 98 2.78 17.08 -23.03
N VAL A 99 3.93 16.44 -22.86
CA VAL A 99 4.08 15.03 -22.52
C VAL A 99 4.86 14.85 -21.22
N ALA A 100 4.51 13.81 -20.45
CA ALA A 100 5.23 13.42 -19.25
C ALA A 100 5.41 11.90 -19.19
N LEU A 101 6.56 11.46 -18.69
CA LEU A 101 6.79 10.06 -18.32
C LEU A 101 6.37 9.86 -16.86
N ILE A 102 5.35 9.03 -16.64
CA ILE A 102 4.83 8.74 -15.30
C ILE A 102 5.16 7.29 -14.93
N GLY A 103 5.81 7.09 -13.78
CA GLY A 103 6.03 5.76 -13.20
C GLY A 103 7.48 5.46 -12.86
N GLN A 104 7.73 4.23 -12.41
CA GLN A 104 9.07 3.75 -12.04
C GLN A 104 9.95 3.55 -13.29
N PRO A 105 11.27 3.78 -13.20
CA PRO A 105 12.20 3.50 -14.30
C PRO A 105 12.02 2.08 -14.85
N GLY A 106 11.87 1.94 -16.18
CA GLY A 106 11.59 0.65 -16.84
C GLY A 106 10.11 0.23 -16.87
N ARG A 107 9.20 0.98 -16.24
CA ARG A 107 7.74 0.81 -16.30
C ARG A 107 7.01 2.14 -16.53
N GLN A 108 7.69 3.10 -17.14
CA GLN A 108 7.15 4.43 -17.40
C GLN A 108 6.05 4.36 -18.45
N LYS A 109 4.96 5.09 -18.22
CA LYS A 109 3.91 5.31 -19.20
C LYS A 109 4.01 6.74 -19.71
N LEU A 110 3.87 6.91 -21.01
CA LEU A 110 3.80 8.23 -21.62
C LEU A 110 2.38 8.77 -21.45
N ALA A 111 2.27 9.93 -20.80
CA ALA A 111 1.02 10.62 -20.53
C ALA A 111 0.99 11.95 -21.31
N PHE A 112 -0.10 12.19 -22.02
CA PHE A 112 -0.35 13.45 -22.74
C PHE A 112 -1.20 14.35 -21.84
N LEU A 113 -0.70 15.54 -21.51
CA LEU A 113 -1.39 16.42 -20.55
C LEU A 113 -2.62 17.13 -21.14
N ASP A 114 -2.80 17.07 -22.45
CA ASP A 114 -3.97 17.64 -23.15
C ASP A 114 -5.16 16.66 -23.22
N ASP A 115 -4.98 15.40 -22.81
CA ASP A 115 -6.08 14.44 -22.80
C ASP A 115 -6.94 14.64 -21.54
N PRO A 116 -8.24 15.00 -21.68
CA PRO A 116 -9.12 15.29 -20.53
C PRO A 116 -9.35 14.08 -19.62
N LYS A 117 -8.96 12.88 -20.05
CA LYS A 117 -9.03 11.64 -19.27
C LYS A 117 -7.99 11.55 -18.16
N LEU A 118 -6.88 12.29 -18.24
CA LEU A 118 -5.85 12.31 -17.19
C LEU A 118 -6.20 13.26 -16.04
N THR A 119 -7.13 14.20 -16.25
CA THR A 119 -7.57 15.15 -15.22
C THR A 119 -8.48 14.50 -14.17
N GLU A 120 -9.09 13.35 -14.47
CA GLU A 120 -9.97 12.63 -13.52
C GLU A 120 -9.22 11.81 -12.46
N ILE A 121 -7.92 11.52 -12.63
CA ILE A 121 -7.16 10.67 -11.69
C ILE A 121 -6.68 11.44 -10.43
N ARG A 122 -6.88 12.77 -10.37
CA ARG A 122 -6.38 13.64 -9.28
C ARG A 122 -7.49 14.25 -8.40
N ARG A 123 -8.71 13.70 -8.43
CA ARG A 123 -9.77 14.03 -7.48
C ARG A 123 -10.22 12.76 -6.77
N ASP A 124 -9.45 12.32 -5.79
CA ASP A 124 -9.90 11.53 -4.63
C ASP A 124 -8.84 11.62 -3.53
#